data_AF-A0A544YYR9-F1
#
_entry.id   AF-A0A544YYR9-F1
#
_cell.length_a   1.000
_cell.length_b   1.000
_cell.length_c   1.000
_cell.angle_alpha   90.00
_cell.angle_beta   90.00
_cell.angle_gamma   90.00
#
_symmetry.space_group_name_H-M   'P 1'
#
loop_
_entity.id
_entity.type
_entity.pdbx_description
1 polymer ?
#
loop_
_entity_poly.entity_id
_entity_poly.type
_entity_poly.pdbx_seq_one_letter_code
_entity_poly.pdbx_strand_id
1 'polypeptide(L)'
;MKRTLHDLASLAARMGVGGIFFANGWQKLEAGLNATADQFSALQAPLPHVWAPVTMLTELVGGTLLIAGLIVPAVGLLLFAEALAVFVVTAGDSGLPLTGGDIELIVALGAASVLLAVTGAGRISVDHMVVIKRREAEAAGEFAADAEADAVIAALRPPRSGEPSGGEPSALSAPSEPASGKPAPAPSADSPGSPEPPAAGGASAGSTAAGTGASAEPPGEKASATTTARKATPRQRRTRREDDTTTESRAEAR
;
A
#
# COMPACT_ATOMS: atom_id res chain seq x y z
N MET A 1 25.36 -3.25 -11.35
CA MET A 1 24.21 -4.06 -11.80
C MET A 1 23.62 -4.97 -10.74
N LYS A 2 24.36 -5.88 -10.09
CA LYS A 2 23.76 -6.81 -9.09
C LYS A 2 23.04 -6.11 -7.93
N ARG A 3 23.61 -5.03 -7.39
CA ARG A 3 22.98 -4.24 -6.31
C ARG A 3 21.72 -3.49 -6.75
N THR A 4 21.74 -2.87 -7.93
CA THR A 4 20.57 -2.15 -8.47
C THR A 4 19.41 -3.08 -8.79
N LEU A 5 19.71 -4.29 -9.29
CA LEU A 5 18.68 -5.33 -9.48
C LEU A 5 18.10 -5.81 -8.15
N HIS A 6 18.94 -6.00 -7.13
CA HIS A 6 18.48 -6.33 -5.78
C HIS A 6 17.57 -5.24 -5.19
N ASP A 7 17.97 -3.96 -5.31
CA ASP A 7 17.18 -2.83 -4.83
C ASP A 7 15.81 -2.76 -5.52
N LEU A 8 15.78 -2.95 -6.84
CA LEU A 8 14.53 -2.97 -7.61
C LEU A 8 13.66 -4.18 -7.27
N ALA A 9 14.27 -5.36 -7.10
CA ALA A 9 13.55 -6.57 -6.71
C ALA A 9 12.96 -6.46 -5.30
N SER A 10 13.72 -5.93 -4.33
CA SER A 10 13.22 -5.66 -2.98
C SER A 10 12.08 -4.65 -3.00
N LEU A 11 12.20 -3.57 -3.78
CA LEU A 11 11.13 -2.58 -3.94
C LEU A 11 9.87 -3.22 -4.53
N ALA A 12 9.99 -3.96 -5.64
CA ALA A 12 8.86 -4.64 -6.27
C ALA A 12 8.20 -5.65 -5.33
N ALA A 13 9.00 -6.43 -4.59
CA ALA A 13 8.50 -7.38 -3.60
C ALA A 13 7.76 -6.66 -2.46
N ARG A 14 8.27 -5.53 -1.95
CA ARG A 14 7.58 -4.74 -0.92
C ARG A 14 6.28 -4.13 -1.42
N MET A 15 6.25 -3.61 -2.65
CA MET A 15 5.03 -3.08 -3.25
C MET A 15 3.97 -4.18 -3.44
N GLY A 16 4.37 -5.37 -3.91
CA GLY A 16 3.46 -6.50 -4.08
C GLY A 16 2.96 -7.07 -2.76
N VAL A 17 3.87 -7.53 -1.89
CA VAL A 17 3.53 -8.16 -0.61
C VAL A 17 2.83 -7.18 0.31
N GLY A 18 3.42 -5.99 0.51
CA GLY A 18 2.83 -4.95 1.36
C GLY A 18 1.51 -4.42 0.79
N GLY A 19 1.37 -4.35 -0.54
CA GLY A 19 0.12 -3.96 -1.20
C GLY A 19 -1.01 -4.95 -0.97
N ILE A 20 -0.72 -6.26 -1.02
CA ILE A 20 -1.73 -7.29 -0.73
C ILE A 20 -2.17 -7.22 0.73
N PHE A 21 -1.22 -7.15 1.68
CA PHE A 21 -1.57 -6.98 3.10
C PHE A 21 -2.39 -5.70 3.33
N PHE A 22 -1.98 -4.58 2.74
CA PHE A 22 -2.73 -3.33 2.84
C PHE A 22 -4.16 -3.50 2.32
N ALA A 23 -4.33 -4.12 1.15
CA ALA A 23 -5.65 -4.36 0.55
C ALA A 23 -6.51 -5.26 1.44
N ASN A 24 -5.95 -6.32 2.01
CA ASN A 24 -6.65 -7.22 2.94
C ASN A 24 -7.11 -6.46 4.20
N GLY A 25 -6.22 -5.67 4.79
CA GLY A 25 -6.55 -4.85 5.97
C GLY A 25 -7.60 -3.79 5.65
N TRP A 26 -7.54 -3.20 4.45
CA TRP A 26 -8.53 -2.23 3.97
C TRP A 26 -9.90 -2.87 3.79
N GLN A 27 -9.98 -4.07 3.21
CA GLN A 27 -11.24 -4.81 3.07
C GLN A 27 -11.85 -5.14 4.44
N LYS A 28 -11.02 -5.53 5.43
CA LYS A 28 -11.50 -5.75 6.81
C LYS A 28 -12.00 -4.45 7.46
N LEU A 29 -11.33 -3.32 7.19
CA LEU A 29 -11.75 -2.01 7.65
C LEU A 29 -13.11 -1.60 7.06
N GLU A 30 -13.29 -1.78 5.75
CA GLU A 30 -14.54 -1.47 5.05
C GLU A 30 -15.70 -2.39 5.48
N ALA A 31 -15.43 -3.69 5.65
CA ALA A 31 -16.42 -4.64 6.17
C ALA A 31 -16.83 -4.32 7.61
N GLY A 32 -15.90 -3.77 8.39
CA GLY A 32 -16.10 -3.44 9.79
C GLY A 32 -15.82 -4.62 10.74
N LEU A 33 -15.44 -4.28 11.98
CA LEU A 33 -14.93 -5.25 12.95
C LEU A 33 -15.93 -6.37 13.29
N ASN A 34 -17.23 -6.08 13.32
CA ASN A 34 -18.25 -7.11 13.61
C ASN A 34 -18.32 -8.14 12.48
N ALA A 35 -18.38 -7.70 11.22
CA ALA A 35 -18.42 -8.61 10.09
C ALA A 35 -17.14 -9.44 9.99
N THR A 36 -15.97 -8.85 10.23
CA THR A 36 -14.70 -9.59 10.29
C THR A 36 -14.68 -10.59 11.45
N ALA A 37 -15.23 -10.24 12.63
CA ALA A 37 -15.34 -11.16 13.75
C ALA A 37 -16.29 -12.33 13.46
N ASP A 38 -17.36 -12.11 12.69
CA ASP A 38 -18.25 -13.18 12.24
C ASP A 38 -17.53 -14.16 11.30
N GLN A 39 -16.64 -13.67 10.43
CA GLN A 39 -15.79 -14.52 9.59
C GLN A 39 -14.83 -15.38 10.42
N PHE A 40 -14.15 -14.78 11.41
CA PHE A 40 -13.32 -15.55 12.35
C PHE A 40 -14.14 -16.52 13.20
N SER A 41 -15.39 -16.19 13.52
CA SER A 41 -16.31 -17.10 14.23
C SER A 41 -16.69 -18.30 13.38
N ALA A 42 -16.92 -18.10 12.07
CA ALA A 42 -17.20 -19.18 11.13
C ALA A 42 -16.01 -20.15 10.99
N LEU A 43 -14.78 -19.64 11.16
CA LEU A 43 -13.56 -20.44 11.23
C LEU A 43 -13.27 -21.00 12.63
N GLN A 44 -14.20 -20.86 13.58
CA GLN A 44 -14.05 -21.33 14.96
C GLN A 44 -12.80 -20.77 15.67
N ALA A 45 -12.35 -19.57 15.29
CA ALA A 45 -11.19 -18.93 15.90
C ALA A 45 -11.45 -18.63 17.39
N PRO A 46 -10.45 -18.83 18.26
CA PRO A 46 -10.59 -18.45 19.66
C PRO A 46 -10.65 -16.92 19.78
N LEU A 47 -11.65 -16.37 20.47
CA LEU A 47 -11.85 -14.93 20.66
C LEU A 47 -11.96 -14.13 19.33
N PRO A 48 -12.97 -14.38 18.48
CA PRO A 48 -13.09 -13.75 17.15
C PRO A 48 -13.08 -12.21 17.16
N HIS A 49 -13.66 -11.60 18.19
CA HIS A 49 -13.67 -10.14 18.37
C HIS A 49 -12.28 -9.54 18.64
N VAL A 50 -11.29 -10.34 19.03
CA VAL A 50 -9.89 -9.90 19.17
C VAL A 50 -9.14 -10.07 17.85
N TRP A 51 -9.38 -11.17 17.13
CA TRP A 51 -8.76 -11.41 15.83
C TRP A 51 -9.08 -10.33 14.79
N ALA A 52 -10.34 -9.88 14.75
CA ALA A 52 -10.79 -8.88 13.80
C ALA A 52 -9.95 -7.59 13.83
N PRO A 53 -9.83 -6.86 14.96
CA PRO A 53 -9.02 -5.65 15.01
C PRO A 53 -7.51 -5.94 14.91
N VAL A 54 -7.02 -7.06 15.47
CA VAL A 54 -5.58 -7.39 15.43
C VAL A 54 -5.11 -7.64 14.01
N THR A 55 -5.81 -8.48 13.24
CA THR A 55 -5.43 -8.78 11.85
C THR A 55 -5.61 -7.56 10.97
N MET A 56 -6.75 -6.87 11.06
CA MET A 56 -7.00 -5.63 10.31
C MET A 56 -5.90 -4.59 10.51
N LEU A 57 -5.53 -4.30 11.76
CA LEU A 57 -4.47 -3.31 12.05
C LEU A 57 -3.10 -3.80 11.61
N THR A 58 -2.79 -5.08 11.81
CA THR A 58 -1.49 -5.65 11.45
C THR A 58 -1.30 -5.64 9.93
N GLU A 59 -2.32 -6.04 9.17
CA GLU A 59 -2.29 -6.04 7.72
C GLU A 59 -2.23 -4.62 7.14
N LEU A 60 -3.05 -3.69 7.65
CA LEU A 60 -3.13 -2.33 7.13
C LEU A 60 -1.85 -1.53 7.46
N VAL A 61 -1.45 -1.50 8.73
CA VAL A 61 -0.27 -0.77 9.18
C VAL A 61 1.01 -1.47 8.72
N GLY A 62 1.09 -2.79 8.89
CA GLY A 62 2.24 -3.57 8.45
C GLY A 62 2.44 -3.49 6.94
N GLY A 63 1.38 -3.61 6.14
CA GLY A 63 1.43 -3.44 4.69
C GLY A 63 1.94 -2.04 4.30
N THR A 64 1.43 -1.00 4.94
CA THR A 64 1.87 0.40 4.71
C THR A 64 3.36 0.59 5.04
N LEU A 65 3.80 0.11 6.21
CA LEU A 65 5.19 0.22 6.65
C LEU A 65 6.13 -0.56 5.72
N LEU A 66 5.70 -1.74 5.26
CA LEU A 66 6.46 -2.55 4.32
C LEU A 66 6.62 -1.86 2.97
N ILE A 67 5.53 -1.28 2.42
CA ILE A 67 5.57 -0.48 1.18
C ILE A 67 6.55 0.69 1.34
N ALA A 68 6.45 1.45 2.44
CA ALA A 68 7.35 2.56 2.73
C ALA A 68 8.81 2.12 2.88
N GLY A 69 9.04 0.84 3.21
CA GLY A 69 10.37 0.32 3.50
C GLY A 69 10.89 0.80 4.84
N LEU A 70 10.00 0.89 5.84
CA LEU A 70 10.31 1.30 7.20
C LEU A 70 10.39 0.06 8.11
N ILE A 71 11.49 -0.10 8.86
CA ILE A 71 11.74 -1.22 9.79
C ILE A 71 11.41 -2.61 9.19
N VAL A 72 11.74 -2.79 7.90
CA VAL A 72 11.33 -3.96 7.08
C VAL A 72 11.61 -5.32 7.74
N PRO A 73 12.77 -5.56 8.39
CA PRO A 73 13.00 -6.82 9.10
C PRO A 73 11.93 -7.13 10.16
N ALA A 74 11.57 -6.14 10.97
CA ALA A 74 10.59 -6.30 12.03
C ALA A 74 9.17 -6.45 11.46
N VAL A 75 8.81 -5.63 10.46
CA VAL A 75 7.50 -5.67 9.81
C VAL A 75 7.30 -6.97 9.05
N GLY A 76 8.32 -7.48 8.35
CA GLY A 76 8.26 -8.77 7.66
C GLY A 76 8.04 -9.94 8.62
N LEU A 77 8.68 -9.93 9.80
CA LEU A 77 8.41 -10.94 10.84
C LEU A 77 7.01 -10.80 11.44
N LEU A 78 6.53 -9.58 11.65
CA LEU A 78 5.18 -9.32 12.15
C LEU A 78 4.12 -9.85 11.18
N LEU A 79 4.24 -9.52 9.89
CA LEU A 79 3.33 -9.97 8.83
C LEU A 79 3.42 -11.48 8.61
N PHE A 80 4.61 -12.08 8.75
CA PHE A 80 4.74 -13.53 8.75
C PHE A 80 4.01 -14.18 9.94
N ALA A 81 4.17 -13.63 11.14
CA ALA A 81 3.50 -14.15 12.33
C ALA A 81 1.97 -14.07 12.18
N GLU A 82 1.47 -12.97 11.61
CA GLU A 82 0.04 -12.82 11.28
C GLU A 82 -0.42 -13.86 10.25
N ALA A 83 0.29 -14.01 9.14
CA ALA A 83 -0.06 -15.00 8.10
C ALA A 83 -0.04 -16.43 8.66
N LEU A 84 0.95 -16.77 9.50
CA LEU A 84 1.02 -18.06 10.18
C LEU A 84 -0.15 -18.25 11.16
N ALA A 85 -0.49 -17.22 11.92
CA ALA A 85 -1.58 -17.24 12.87
C ALA A 85 -2.93 -17.48 12.17
N VAL A 86 -3.18 -16.78 11.06
CA VAL A 86 -4.36 -16.99 10.21
C VAL A 86 -4.34 -18.38 9.57
N PHE A 87 -3.19 -18.83 9.06
CA PHE A 87 -3.05 -20.18 8.50
C PHE A 87 -3.44 -21.28 9.49
N VAL A 88 -3.02 -21.17 10.76
CA VAL A 88 -3.37 -22.16 11.79
C VAL A 88 -4.87 -22.18 12.06
N VAL A 89 -5.53 -21.02 12.01
CA VAL A 89 -6.99 -20.92 12.16
C VAL A 89 -7.73 -21.51 10.95
N THR A 90 -7.23 -21.29 9.73
CA THR A 90 -7.90 -21.74 8.50
C THR A 90 -7.59 -23.19 8.10
N ALA A 91 -6.45 -23.74 8.53
CA ALA A 91 -6.02 -25.10 8.19
C ALA A 91 -6.97 -26.21 8.69
N GLY A 92 -7.93 -25.88 9.57
CA GLY A 92 -8.99 -26.80 10.03
C GLY A 92 -10.17 -26.98 9.07
N ASP A 93 -10.44 -26.01 8.18
CA ASP A 93 -11.57 -26.00 7.25
C ASP A 93 -11.23 -25.21 5.98
N SER A 94 -10.72 -25.90 4.95
CA SER A 94 -10.20 -25.32 3.70
C SER A 94 -11.26 -24.77 2.73
N GLY A 95 -12.53 -24.70 3.15
CA GLY A 95 -13.66 -24.33 2.28
C GLY A 95 -14.14 -22.89 2.38
N LEU A 96 -13.69 -22.11 3.38
CA LEU A 96 -14.19 -20.76 3.63
C LEU A 96 -13.10 -19.71 3.34
N PRO A 97 -13.25 -18.89 2.28
CA PRO A 97 -12.32 -17.80 2.02
C PRO A 97 -12.47 -16.75 3.13
N LEU A 98 -11.37 -16.49 3.84
CA LEU A 98 -11.29 -15.34 4.73
C LEU A 98 -11.10 -14.08 3.87
N THR A 99 -11.54 -12.92 4.36
CA THR A 99 -11.19 -11.64 3.74
C THR A 99 -9.67 -11.53 3.69
N GLY A 100 -9.08 -11.76 2.52
CA GLY A 100 -7.63 -11.82 2.33
C GLY A 100 -7.08 -12.97 1.49
N GLY A 101 -7.94 -13.91 1.06
CA GLY A 101 -7.63 -14.91 0.03
C GLY A 101 -7.49 -16.34 0.54
N ASP A 102 -7.24 -17.25 -0.39
CA ASP A 102 -7.15 -18.69 -0.13
C ASP A 102 -5.86 -19.05 0.64
N ILE A 103 -5.83 -20.27 1.18
CA ILE A 103 -4.72 -20.75 2.00
C ILE A 103 -3.38 -20.72 1.26
N GLU A 104 -3.37 -20.95 -0.06
CA GLU A 104 -2.16 -20.85 -0.87
C GLU A 104 -1.58 -19.43 -0.87
N LEU A 105 -2.44 -18.42 -0.92
CA LEU A 105 -2.01 -17.02 -0.89
C LEU A 105 -1.41 -16.66 0.48
N ILE A 106 -2.02 -17.12 1.57
CA ILE A 106 -1.51 -16.91 2.93
C ILE A 106 -0.11 -17.51 3.09
N VAL A 107 0.10 -18.73 2.62
CA VAL A 107 1.41 -19.40 2.67
C VAL A 107 2.44 -18.64 1.82
N ALA A 108 2.07 -18.20 0.61
CA ALA A 108 2.93 -17.42 -0.26
C ALA A 108 3.33 -16.07 0.38
N LEU A 109 2.37 -15.35 0.96
CA LEU A 109 2.61 -14.09 1.67
C LEU A 109 3.50 -14.29 2.89
N GLY A 110 3.27 -15.35 3.68
CA GLY A 110 4.11 -15.69 4.81
C GLY A 110 5.56 -15.93 4.41
N ALA A 111 5.79 -16.77 3.39
CA ALA A 111 7.13 -17.05 2.86
C ALA A 111 7.81 -15.78 2.31
N ALA A 112 7.08 -14.97 1.56
CA ALA A 112 7.60 -13.72 1.02
C ALA A 112 7.92 -12.69 2.12
N SER A 113 7.14 -12.67 3.20
CA SER A 113 7.36 -11.80 4.36
C SER A 113 8.64 -12.16 5.12
N VAL A 114 8.91 -13.46 5.34
CA VAL A 114 10.18 -13.92 5.91
C VAL A 114 11.34 -13.58 4.99
N LEU A 115 11.19 -13.76 3.68
CA LEU A 115 12.24 -13.40 2.72
C LEU A 115 12.55 -11.90 2.78
N LEU A 116 11.53 -11.03 2.84
CA LEU A 116 11.72 -9.59 3.02
C LEU A 116 12.31 -9.25 4.37
N ALA A 117 11.97 -9.99 5.42
CA ALA A 117 12.54 -9.78 6.75
C ALA A 117 14.06 -10.02 6.76
N VAL A 118 14.52 -11.04 6.02
CA VAL A 118 15.95 -11.41 5.91
C VAL A 118 16.70 -10.51 4.92
N THR A 119 16.10 -10.20 3.77
CA THR A 119 16.74 -9.40 2.70
C THR A 119 16.72 -7.90 2.98
N GLY A 120 15.77 -7.43 3.79
CA GLY A 120 15.64 -6.03 4.20
C GLY A 120 15.06 -5.10 3.13
N ALA A 121 15.05 -3.80 3.44
CA ALA A 121 14.34 -2.78 2.66
C ALA A 121 14.98 -2.41 1.31
N GLY A 122 16.28 -2.71 1.11
CA GLY A 122 17.07 -2.17 0.01
C GLY A 122 17.29 -0.65 0.12
N ARG A 123 17.99 -0.07 -0.87
CA ARG A 123 18.36 1.36 -0.86
C ARG A 123 17.22 2.31 -1.23
N ILE A 124 16.19 1.82 -1.93
CA ILE A 124 15.00 2.59 -2.30
C ILE A 124 13.96 2.45 -1.17
N SER A 125 14.26 2.99 0.00
CA SER A 125 13.42 2.87 1.20
C SER A 125 13.46 4.16 2.02
N VAL A 126 12.41 4.40 2.79
CA VAL A 126 12.37 5.55 3.72
C VAL A 126 13.48 5.41 4.77
N ASP A 127 13.77 4.21 5.27
CA ASP A 127 14.89 3.94 6.19
C ASP A 127 16.22 4.47 5.65
N HIS A 128 16.52 4.18 4.37
CA HIS A 128 17.76 4.63 3.75
C HIS A 128 17.81 6.15 3.56
N MET A 129 16.68 6.79 3.24
CA MET A 129 16.59 8.26 3.13
C MET A 129 16.82 8.96 4.48
N VAL A 130 16.28 8.40 5.57
CA VAL A 130 16.48 8.94 6.93
C VAL A 130 17.94 8.82 7.35
N VAL A 131 18.59 7.68 7.08
CA VAL A 131 20.01 7.47 7.40
C VAL A 131 20.92 8.44 6.65
N ILE A 132 20.65 8.69 5.36
CA ILE A 132 21.43 9.67 4.58
C ILE A 132 21.30 11.07 5.19
N LYS A 133 20.07 11.54 5.44
CA LYS A 133 19.84 12.87 6.00
C LYS A 133 20.49 13.08 7.36
N ARG A 134 20.49 12.05 8.22
CA ARG A 134 21.18 12.13 9.53
C ARG A 134 22.69 12.28 9.36
N ARG A 135 23.31 11.52 8.47
CA ARG A 135 24.75 11.63 8.17
C ARG A 135 25.12 12.98 7.57
N GLU A 136 24.28 13.52 6.69
CA GLU A 136 24.48 14.87 6.12
C GLU A 136 24.39 15.95 7.20
N ALA A 137 23.43 15.85 8.13
CA ALA A 137 23.30 16.77 9.24
C ALA A 137 24.48 16.69 10.23
N GLU A 138 24.96 15.49 10.53
CA GLU A 138 26.15 15.27 11.37
C GLU A 138 27.40 15.87 10.72
N ALA A 139 27.63 15.62 9.42
CA ALA A 139 28.77 16.19 8.70
C ALA A 139 28.71 17.73 8.64
N ALA A 140 27.54 18.31 8.37
CA ALA A 140 27.35 19.76 8.39
C ALA A 140 27.63 20.37 9.77
N GLY A 141 27.27 19.67 10.84
CA GLY A 141 27.60 20.05 12.22
C GLY A 141 29.11 20.04 12.49
N GLU A 142 29.83 19.03 12.01
CA GLU A 142 31.29 18.93 12.16
C GLU A 142 32.02 20.04 11.39
N PHE A 143 31.63 20.32 10.14
CA PHE A 143 32.19 21.45 9.38
C PHE A 143 31.91 22.81 10.04
N ALA A 144 30.74 22.99 10.66
CA ALA A 144 30.42 24.22 11.38
C ALA A 144 31.28 24.37 12.64
N ALA A 145 31.50 23.28 13.37
CA ALA A 145 32.36 23.26 14.56
C ALA A 145 33.83 23.54 14.22
N ASP A 146 34.34 22.95 13.12
CA ASP A 146 35.70 23.21 12.63
C ASP A 146 35.88 24.68 12.21
N ALA A 147 34.91 25.25 11.49
CA ALA A 147 34.94 26.67 11.09
C ALA A 147 34.90 27.62 12.31
N GLU A 148 34.13 27.27 13.34
CA GLU A 148 34.10 28.01 14.61
C GLU A 148 35.45 27.91 15.34
N ALA A 149 36.05 26.72 15.39
CA ALA A 149 37.36 26.51 15.99
C ALA A 149 38.46 27.34 15.27
N ASP A 150 38.47 27.35 13.94
CA ASP A 150 39.39 28.15 13.14
C ASP A 150 39.21 29.66 13.40
N ALA A 151 37.97 30.12 13.52
CA ALA A 151 37.66 31.52 13.84
C ALA A 151 38.16 31.92 15.23
N VAL A 152 37.99 31.04 16.23
CA VAL A 152 38.51 31.26 17.59
C VAL A 152 40.04 31.28 17.60
N ILE A 153 40.69 30.35 16.89
CA ILE A 153 42.16 30.32 16.77
C ILE A 153 42.68 31.58 16.07
N ALA A 154 41.98 32.07 15.05
CA ALA A 154 42.33 33.33 14.37
C ALA A 154 42.20 34.53 15.31
N ALA A 155 41.15 34.57 16.14
CA ALA A 155 40.95 35.64 17.12
C ALA A 155 41.98 35.64 18.25
N LEU A 156 42.49 34.47 18.64
CA LEU A 156 43.54 34.31 19.66
C LEU A 156 44.96 34.48 19.11
N ARG A 157 45.13 34.60 17.79
CA ARG A 157 46.44 34.80 17.16
C ARG A 157 46.93 36.23 17.44
N PRO A 158 48.11 36.42 18.08
CA PRO A 158 48.66 37.75 18.28
C PRO A 158 49.00 38.41 16.94
N PRO A 159 48.85 39.74 16.80
CA PRO A 159 49.16 40.45 15.57
C PRO A 159 50.63 40.25 15.21
N ARG A 160 50.91 39.89 13.95
CA ARG A 160 52.29 39.78 13.47
C ARG A 160 52.93 41.16 13.52
N SER A 161 54.06 41.27 14.23
CA SER A 161 54.94 42.43 14.18
C SER A 161 55.49 42.58 12.75
N GLY A 162 54.81 43.36 11.91
CA GLY A 162 55.23 43.67 10.54
C GLY A 162 54.13 43.98 9.51
N GLU A 163 52.85 43.79 9.80
CA GLU A 163 51.79 44.24 8.87
C GLU A 163 51.49 45.74 9.07
N PRO A 164 51.38 46.53 7.99
CA PRO A 164 51.26 47.98 8.09
C PRO A 164 49.96 48.34 8.80
N SER A 165 50.12 49.13 9.88
CA SER A 165 49.06 49.72 10.67
C SER A 165 47.98 50.33 9.79
N GLY A 166 46.73 50.07 10.17
CA GLY A 166 45.54 50.56 9.50
C GLY A 166 45.62 52.04 9.13
N GLY A 167 45.31 52.33 7.87
CA GLY A 167 44.93 53.67 7.46
C GLY A 167 43.49 53.93 7.89
N GLU A 168 43.31 54.83 8.85
CA GLU A 168 42.02 55.43 9.17
C GLU A 168 41.48 56.26 7.98
N PRO A 169 40.14 56.48 7.92
CA PRO A 169 39.45 56.97 6.74
C PRO A 169 39.66 58.47 6.53
N SER A 170 40.33 58.85 5.44
CA SER A 170 40.49 60.25 5.04
C SER A 170 39.33 60.66 4.14
N ALA A 171 38.41 61.45 4.71
CA ALA A 171 37.39 62.18 4.00
C ALA A 171 38.00 63.34 3.21
N LEU A 172 37.86 63.36 1.88
CA LEU A 172 37.51 64.56 1.09
C LEU A 172 37.41 64.22 -0.41
N SER A 173 36.21 64.31 -0.98
CA SER A 173 35.95 65.01 -2.25
C SER A 173 34.46 64.93 -2.57
N ALA A 174 33.79 66.07 -2.43
CA ALA A 174 32.42 66.32 -2.87
C ALA A 174 32.41 66.68 -4.39
N PRO A 175 31.22 66.71 -5.04
CA PRO A 175 31.03 66.37 -6.45
C PRO A 175 30.87 67.57 -7.40
N SER A 176 31.05 67.32 -8.70
CA SER A 176 30.62 68.22 -9.80
C SER A 176 29.44 67.59 -10.55
N GLU A 177 28.26 68.13 -10.33
CA GLU A 177 27.04 67.97 -11.16
C GLU A 177 27.05 69.03 -12.30
N PRO A 178 26.25 68.94 -13.40
CA PRO A 178 24.79 68.89 -13.29
C PRO A 178 23.96 68.22 -14.43
N ALA A 179 22.67 68.05 -14.09
CA ALA A 179 21.48 68.08 -14.94
C ALA A 179 21.24 66.86 -15.86
N SER A 180 20.05 66.26 -15.97
CA SER A 180 18.70 66.83 -15.92
C SER A 180 17.67 65.68 -15.85
N GLY A 181 16.53 65.90 -15.16
CA GLY A 181 15.27 65.23 -15.54
C GLY A 181 14.59 64.37 -14.47
N LYS A 182 13.76 65.01 -13.64
CA LYS A 182 12.58 64.39 -12.99
C LYS A 182 11.41 65.36 -13.20
N PRO A 183 10.14 64.91 -13.30
CA PRO A 183 9.39 64.46 -12.11
C PRO A 183 8.62 63.13 -12.39
N ALA A 184 8.50 62.17 -11.46
CA ALA A 184 7.47 62.05 -10.40
C ALA A 184 6.01 62.22 -10.89
N PRO A 185 4.97 61.63 -10.26
CA PRO A 185 4.86 60.48 -9.36
C PRO A 185 3.86 59.41 -9.91
N ALA A 186 3.68 58.30 -9.21
CA ALA A 186 2.56 57.38 -9.45
C ALA A 186 1.28 57.89 -8.76
N PRO A 187 0.13 57.84 -9.44
CA PRO A 187 -1.16 57.72 -8.75
C PRO A 187 -2.08 56.66 -9.39
N SER A 188 -2.68 55.83 -8.50
CA SER A 188 -4.08 55.32 -8.46
C SER A 188 -4.83 54.77 -9.69
N ALA A 189 -5.79 53.88 -9.35
CA ALA A 189 -6.97 53.40 -10.10
C ALA A 189 -6.68 52.24 -11.09
N ASP A 190 -7.51 51.22 -11.28
CA ASP A 190 -8.91 50.95 -10.93
C ASP A 190 -9.17 49.44 -11.16
N SER A 191 -10.11 48.84 -10.42
CA SER A 191 -10.85 47.64 -10.89
C SER A 191 -11.95 48.11 -11.86
N PRO A 192 -12.34 47.35 -12.91
CA PRO A 192 -13.42 46.35 -12.78
C PRO A 192 -13.25 45.18 -13.79
N GLY A 193 -14.00 44.08 -13.83
CA GLY A 193 -15.21 43.68 -13.14
C GLY A 193 -15.64 42.30 -13.68
N SER A 194 -16.49 41.63 -12.92
CA SER A 194 -17.33 40.54 -13.42
C SER A 194 -18.29 41.04 -14.52
N PRO A 195 -18.78 40.14 -15.38
CA PRO A 195 -20.13 40.22 -15.87
C PRO A 195 -20.97 39.06 -15.31
N GLU A 196 -22.03 39.43 -14.61
CA GLU A 196 -23.27 38.66 -14.40
C GLU A 196 -24.38 39.36 -15.25
N PRO A 197 -25.64 38.88 -15.30
CA PRO A 197 -26.26 37.72 -15.97
C PRO A 197 -27.16 38.19 -17.16
N PRO A 198 -28.21 37.45 -17.59
CA PRO A 198 -29.49 37.65 -16.90
C PRO A 198 -30.29 36.37 -16.63
N ALA A 199 -31.22 36.56 -15.71
CA ALA A 199 -32.11 35.60 -15.10
C ALA A 199 -33.37 35.25 -15.93
N ALA A 200 -34.06 34.23 -15.43
CA ALA A 200 -35.49 34.23 -15.08
C ALA A 200 -36.43 33.31 -15.89
N GLY A 201 -37.24 32.59 -15.10
CA GLY A 201 -38.54 32.03 -15.48
C GLY A 201 -38.47 30.52 -15.75
N GLY A 202 -39.24 29.65 -15.11
CA GLY A 202 -40.36 29.82 -14.21
C GLY A 202 -40.86 28.43 -13.80
N ALA A 203 -41.54 28.39 -12.66
CA ALA A 203 -42.10 27.19 -12.05
C ALA A 203 -43.23 26.56 -12.88
N SER A 204 -43.51 25.27 -12.59
CA SER A 204 -44.84 24.76 -12.19
C SER A 204 -45.24 23.44 -12.86
N ALA A 205 -45.73 22.52 -12.00
CA ALA A 205 -46.74 21.48 -12.22
C ALA A 205 -46.43 20.41 -13.29
N GLY A 206 -46.44 19.11 -12.98
CA GLY A 206 -47.50 18.40 -12.28
C GLY A 206 -48.28 17.60 -13.33
N SER A 207 -48.19 16.26 -13.30
CA SER A 207 -49.26 15.41 -13.80
C SER A 207 -49.09 13.97 -13.29
N THR A 208 -50.04 13.61 -12.44
CA THR A 208 -50.45 12.28 -12.01
C THR A 208 -51.22 11.54 -13.10
N ALA A 209 -51.03 10.22 -13.19
CA ALA A 209 -52.10 9.22 -13.41
C ALA A 209 -51.49 7.84 -13.11
N ALA A 210 -51.78 7.15 -11.99
CA ALA A 210 -53.04 6.58 -11.53
C ALA A 210 -53.58 5.48 -12.46
N GLY A 211 -53.52 4.24 -11.98
CA GLY A 211 -54.14 3.05 -12.56
C GLY A 211 -54.16 1.92 -11.51
N THR A 212 -55.27 1.85 -10.80
CA THR A 212 -55.63 1.03 -9.62
C THR A 212 -55.93 -0.45 -9.91
N GLY A 213 -55.82 -1.30 -8.88
CA GLY A 213 -56.53 -2.59 -8.75
C GLY A 213 -55.75 -3.59 -7.89
N ALA A 214 -55.97 -3.67 -6.57
CA ALA A 214 -57.03 -4.42 -5.87
C ALA A 214 -56.66 -5.90 -5.57
N SER A 215 -56.85 -6.23 -4.29
CA SER A 215 -56.80 -7.49 -3.54
C SER A 215 -57.06 -8.80 -4.29
N ALA A 216 -56.35 -9.88 -3.90
CA ALA A 216 -56.90 -11.12 -3.32
C ALA A 216 -55.96 -12.33 -3.54
N GLU A 217 -55.74 -13.10 -2.48
CA GLU A 217 -55.26 -14.49 -2.49
C GLU A 217 -56.48 -15.42 -2.17
N PRO A 218 -56.36 -16.76 -2.22
CA PRO A 218 -56.59 -17.69 -3.33
C PRO A 218 -57.94 -18.46 -3.22
N PRO A 219 -58.24 -19.44 -4.11
CA PRO A 219 -58.30 -20.83 -3.60
C PRO A 219 -57.96 -21.96 -4.61
N GLY A 220 -57.66 -23.14 -4.06
CA GLY A 220 -58.09 -24.47 -4.55
C GLY A 220 -57.33 -25.09 -5.73
N GLU A 221 -56.39 -26.01 -5.49
CA GLU A 221 -56.65 -27.46 -5.45
C GLU A 221 -56.87 -28.12 -6.83
N LYS A 222 -55.90 -28.95 -7.25
CA LYS A 222 -56.16 -30.37 -7.59
C LYS A 222 -54.87 -31.18 -7.75
N ALA A 223 -54.87 -32.28 -7.01
CA ALA A 223 -53.90 -33.35 -7.01
C ALA A 223 -53.90 -34.20 -8.29
N SER A 224 -52.77 -34.82 -8.59
CA SER A 224 -52.61 -36.26 -8.95
C SER A 224 -51.16 -36.47 -9.39
N ALA A 225 -50.32 -37.08 -8.56
CA ALA A 225 -50.12 -38.52 -8.44
C ALA A 225 -49.20 -39.11 -9.54
N THR A 226 -48.02 -39.54 -9.07
CA THR A 226 -47.40 -40.84 -9.34
C THR A 226 -47.09 -41.21 -10.79
N THR A 227 -45.81 -41.41 -11.11
CA THR A 227 -45.25 -42.74 -11.47
C THR A 227 -43.74 -42.69 -11.72
N THR A 228 -43.05 -43.53 -10.97
CA THR A 228 -41.70 -44.07 -11.13
C THR A 228 -41.35 -44.55 -12.54
N ALA A 229 -40.13 -44.24 -13.02
CA ALA A 229 -39.40 -45.14 -13.93
C ALA A 229 -37.88 -44.86 -13.93
N ARG A 230 -37.10 -45.81 -13.41
CA ARG A 230 -35.66 -45.98 -13.64
C ARG A 230 -35.39 -46.33 -15.11
N LYS A 231 -34.32 -45.78 -15.71
CA LYS A 231 -33.57 -46.40 -16.83
C LYS A 231 -32.19 -45.73 -16.96
N ALA A 232 -31.14 -46.34 -16.40
CA ALA A 232 -30.20 -47.27 -17.03
C ALA A 232 -29.21 -46.62 -18.01
N THR A 233 -27.95 -46.59 -17.57
CA THR A 233 -26.71 -46.14 -18.23
C THR A 233 -26.32 -47.03 -19.42
N PRO A 234 -25.84 -46.49 -20.55
CA PRO A 234 -25.28 -47.31 -21.62
C PRO A 234 -23.76 -47.53 -21.47
N ARG A 235 -23.38 -48.78 -21.68
CA ARG A 235 -22.05 -49.40 -21.55
C ARG A 235 -21.17 -49.09 -22.76
N GLN A 236 -19.91 -48.71 -22.53
CA GLN A 236 -18.92 -48.40 -23.56
C GLN A 236 -18.57 -49.60 -24.47
N ARG A 237 -18.48 -49.31 -25.77
CA ARG A 237 -18.17 -50.23 -26.87
C ARG A 237 -16.65 -50.32 -27.07
N ARG A 238 -16.11 -51.54 -26.93
CA ARG A 238 -14.74 -51.90 -27.31
C ARG A 238 -14.50 -51.69 -28.81
N THR A 239 -13.37 -51.09 -29.16
CA THR A 239 -12.76 -51.24 -30.49
C THR A 239 -11.37 -51.84 -30.35
N ARG A 240 -11.18 -52.93 -31.09
CA ARG A 240 -9.98 -53.76 -31.29
C ARG A 240 -8.97 -53.03 -32.18
N ARG A 241 -7.67 -53.17 -31.91
CA ARG A 241 -6.61 -53.12 -32.92
C ARG A 241 -5.41 -53.95 -32.45
N GLU A 242 -5.01 -54.90 -33.28
CA GLU A 242 -3.83 -55.77 -33.17
C GLU A 242 -2.53 -55.00 -33.43
N ASP A 243 -1.41 -55.42 -32.81
CA ASP A 243 -0.29 -56.07 -33.50
C ASP A 243 0.88 -56.37 -32.52
N ASP A 244 1.26 -57.65 -32.50
CA ASP A 244 2.60 -58.25 -32.50
C ASP A 244 3.75 -57.71 -31.62
N THR A 245 4.23 -58.53 -30.67
CA THR A 245 5.55 -59.23 -30.73
C THR A 245 5.96 -59.80 -29.35
N THR A 246 6.25 -61.11 -29.33
CA THR A 246 7.35 -61.85 -28.65
C THR A 246 7.76 -61.40 -27.22
N THR A 247 7.82 -62.23 -26.17
CA THR A 247 8.84 -63.27 -25.93
C THR A 247 8.53 -64.04 -24.63
N GLU A 248 8.64 -65.37 -24.70
CA GLU A 248 9.05 -66.39 -23.72
C GLU A 248 9.00 -66.18 -22.18
N SER A 249 8.44 -67.19 -21.48
CA SER A 249 9.04 -67.94 -20.34
C SER A 249 7.93 -68.71 -19.59
N ARG A 250 7.67 -69.99 -19.87
CA ARG A 250 8.24 -71.21 -19.24
C ARG A 250 8.08 -71.31 -17.70
N ALA A 251 7.15 -72.15 -17.25
CA ALA A 251 7.19 -73.05 -16.07
C ALA A 251 5.77 -73.64 -15.89
N GLU A 252 5.40 -74.77 -16.50
CA GLU A 252 5.60 -76.15 -16.04
C GLU A 252 5.38 -76.41 -14.53
N ALA A 253 4.40 -77.31 -14.30
CA ALA A 253 4.34 -78.31 -13.23
C ALA A 253 3.95 -77.87 -11.81
N ARG A 254 2.67 -77.99 -11.46
CA ARG A 254 2.08 -79.14 -10.73
C ARG A 254 0.66 -78.83 -10.25
#